data_AF-A0A8H2Y2Z9-F1
#
_entry.id   AF-A0A8H2Y2Z9-F1
#
_cell.length_a   1.000
_cell.length_b   1.000
_cell.length_c   1.000
_cell.angle_alpha   90.00
_cell.angle_beta   90.00
_cell.angle_gamma   90.00
#
_symmetry.space_group_name_H-M   'P 1'
#
loop_
_entity.id
_entity.type
_entity.pdbx_description
1 polymer ?
#
loop_
_entity_poly.entity_id
_entity_poly.type
_entity_poly.pdbx_seq_one_letter_code
_entity_poly.pdbx_strand_id
1 'polypeptide(L)'
;MSNSYQSNTSFILKAVEDVVYEDRPVPELQDNEVLVEVKKTGICGSDVHYLTHGRIGDFVVNAPMVLGHESSGIVYKIGSKVKNLKPGDQVALEPGQSCATCEYCKSGRYHLCADMVFAATPPYDGTLARYYKLRSDIAYKLPPNMSLEDGAMIEPTAVAVHSVSTLAKFQPEQSIAVFGAGPVGILCMAVAKALGARRIVAIDIAPHRLEFAKNYAATDAFLPPKMEEGESKSAYSARAAALLKKEFGLSDRGDNSVDVVIDASGAEVCVQMGFHIIRVGGTYVQVGMGPDAQVPFGVMMVKELTVRGSFRYGPGDYQLAIALVSQGKVDLKPLVTHRFEFTDAVAAFNTTKTGKGPDGKGVIKAIINGPKSSNFYATAATAALLVSAAFAFAQPLQLDADPSRGQKKSGSARAKTQTPQTENLISYDEVQKHNTRESCWVVIRGQVYDITDFIPKHPGGIKPIVANAGTDATEIYESIHAKGLIEKMLKPSQHIGALDPSTAPAPNPEIEVEEERIANARAKLPPLSYVLNLNEFEELAETVLSKTAWSYYRSAADDEYGGSRIGFLTTMKY
;
A
#
# COMPACT_ATOMS: atom_id res chain seq x y z
N MET A 1 7.51 -46.36 4.05
CA MET A 1 8.38 -45.76 3.01
C MET A 1 8.48 -44.28 3.32
N SER A 2 9.65 -43.80 3.72
CA SER A 2 9.87 -42.38 4.03
C SER A 2 9.78 -41.57 2.74
N ASN A 3 8.59 -41.05 2.43
CA ASN A 3 8.46 -40.00 1.41
C ASN A 3 9.13 -38.76 1.98
N SER A 4 10.44 -38.62 1.76
CA SER A 4 11.12 -37.35 1.99
C SER A 4 10.48 -36.36 1.02
N TYR A 5 9.71 -35.41 1.56
CA TYR A 5 9.28 -34.27 0.76
C TYR A 5 10.50 -33.64 0.11
N GLN A 6 10.31 -33.11 -1.09
CA GLN A 6 11.33 -32.23 -1.65
C GLN A 6 11.35 -30.91 -0.87
N SER A 7 12.42 -30.13 -1.03
CA SER A 7 12.56 -28.83 -0.37
C SER A 7 11.38 -27.91 -0.66
N ASN A 8 10.92 -27.17 0.37
CA ASN A 8 9.87 -26.16 0.23
C ASN A 8 10.47 -24.76 0.02
N THR A 9 11.18 -24.62 -1.10
CA THR A 9 11.81 -23.35 -1.46
C THR A 9 10.75 -22.26 -1.59
N SER A 10 11.01 -21.11 -0.97
CA SER A 10 10.05 -20.03 -0.77
C SER A 10 10.69 -18.68 -1.06
N PHE A 11 9.89 -17.73 -1.57
CA PHE A 11 10.30 -16.35 -1.75
C PHE A 11 9.84 -15.52 -0.54
N ILE A 12 10.81 -15.09 0.26
CA ILE A 12 10.56 -14.53 1.60
C ILE A 12 10.97 -13.07 1.61
N LEU A 13 10.06 -12.21 2.09
CA LEU A 13 10.36 -10.84 2.49
C LEU A 13 10.94 -10.85 3.91
N LYS A 14 12.21 -10.46 4.07
CA LYS A 14 12.88 -10.32 5.38
C LYS A 14 12.63 -8.94 5.99
N ALA A 15 12.73 -7.91 5.16
CA ALA A 15 12.51 -6.51 5.48
C ALA A 15 12.15 -5.75 4.18
N VAL A 16 11.86 -4.45 4.29
CA VAL A 16 11.56 -3.60 3.11
C VAL A 16 12.68 -3.71 2.07
N GLU A 17 12.30 -4.05 0.84
CA GLU A 17 13.18 -4.27 -0.33
C GLU A 17 14.25 -5.36 -0.12
N ASP A 18 14.15 -6.18 0.94
CA ASP A 18 15.06 -7.28 1.27
C ASP A 18 14.33 -8.63 1.15
N VAL A 19 14.66 -9.37 0.10
CA VAL A 19 14.03 -10.65 -0.25
C VAL A 19 15.05 -11.73 -0.46
N VAL A 20 14.69 -12.96 -0.08
CA VAL A 20 15.55 -14.14 -0.20
C VAL A 20 14.79 -15.34 -0.74
N TYR A 21 15.56 -16.27 -1.32
CA TYR A 21 15.09 -17.60 -1.68
C TYR A 21 15.63 -18.59 -0.65
N GLU A 22 14.77 -19.07 0.24
CA GLU A 22 15.16 -20.01 1.30
C GLU A 22 14.13 -21.14 1.41
N ASP A 23 14.57 -22.29 1.91
CA ASP A 23 13.68 -23.40 2.22
C ASP A 23 12.92 -23.14 3.53
N ARG A 24 11.60 -23.24 3.47
CA ARG A 24 10.75 -23.36 4.66
C ARG A 24 10.54 -24.85 5.00
N PRO A 25 10.12 -25.19 6.21
CA PRO A 25 9.58 -26.51 6.47
C PRO A 25 8.37 -26.79 5.56
N VAL A 26 8.20 -28.03 5.12
CA VAL A 26 6.97 -28.45 4.45
C VAL A 26 5.85 -28.45 5.50
N PRO A 27 4.73 -27.74 5.29
CA PRO A 27 3.69 -27.64 6.30
C PRO A 27 3.12 -29.01 6.71
N GLU A 28 2.92 -29.21 8.01
CA GLU A 28 2.24 -30.40 8.52
C GLU A 28 0.75 -30.36 8.16
N LEU A 29 0.28 -31.45 7.54
CA LEU A 29 -1.06 -31.55 6.97
C LEU A 29 -2.07 -32.07 7.98
N GLN A 30 -3.14 -31.31 8.25
CA GLN A 30 -4.26 -31.72 9.10
C GLN A 30 -5.28 -32.57 8.34
N ASP A 31 -6.19 -33.22 9.07
CA ASP A 31 -7.17 -34.16 8.52
C ASP A 31 -8.08 -33.61 7.42
N ASN A 32 -8.45 -32.33 7.49
CA ASN A 32 -9.35 -31.65 6.55
C ASN A 32 -8.61 -30.71 5.57
N GLU A 33 -7.28 -30.77 5.54
CA GLU A 33 -6.45 -29.93 4.69
C GLU A 33 -5.96 -30.69 3.45
N VAL A 34 -5.57 -29.94 2.44
CA VAL A 34 -4.81 -30.42 1.29
C VAL A 34 -3.46 -29.71 1.23
N LEU A 35 -2.42 -30.46 0.87
CA LEU A 35 -1.11 -29.91 0.54
C LEU A 35 -1.06 -29.77 -0.97
N VAL A 36 -0.88 -28.54 -1.46
CA VAL A 36 -0.83 -28.22 -2.88
C VAL A 36 0.60 -27.90 -3.27
N GLU A 37 1.08 -28.51 -4.34
CA GLU A 37 2.29 -28.05 -5.00
C GLU A 37 1.91 -26.87 -5.90
N VAL A 38 2.31 -25.65 -5.49
CA VAL A 38 1.97 -24.42 -6.18
C VAL A 38 2.69 -24.39 -7.53
N LYS A 39 1.94 -24.04 -8.59
CA LYS A 39 2.45 -24.05 -9.97
C LYS A 39 2.43 -22.68 -10.62
N LYS A 40 1.45 -21.85 -10.29
CA LYS A 40 1.31 -20.50 -10.84
C LYS A 40 0.87 -19.57 -9.73
N THR A 41 1.49 -18.40 -9.66
CA THR A 41 1.12 -17.32 -8.75
C THR A 41 1.08 -16.00 -9.51
N GLY A 42 -0.05 -15.30 -9.47
CA GLY A 42 -0.15 -13.93 -9.93
C GLY A 42 0.44 -12.96 -8.93
N ILE A 43 1.06 -11.89 -9.44
CA ILE A 43 1.63 -10.83 -8.59
C ILE A 43 0.63 -9.71 -8.47
N CYS A 44 0.32 -9.35 -7.22
CA CYS A 44 -0.61 -8.30 -6.90
C CYS A 44 0.13 -7.01 -6.49
N GLY A 45 -0.57 -5.88 -6.61
CA GLY A 45 -0.07 -4.61 -6.09
C GLY A 45 0.15 -4.65 -4.57
N SER A 46 -0.60 -5.47 -3.82
CA SER A 46 -0.40 -5.64 -2.38
C SER A 46 0.92 -6.35 -2.04
N ASP A 47 1.32 -7.38 -2.80
CA ASP A 47 2.63 -8.02 -2.61
C ASP A 47 3.77 -7.01 -2.85
N VAL A 48 3.64 -6.17 -3.89
CA VAL A 48 4.57 -5.07 -4.16
C VAL A 48 4.54 -4.03 -3.04
N HIS A 49 3.38 -3.71 -2.48
CA HIS A 49 3.26 -2.75 -1.38
C HIS A 49 3.94 -3.26 -0.11
N TYR A 50 3.81 -4.54 0.23
CA TYR A 50 4.58 -5.14 1.32
C TYR A 50 6.09 -5.13 1.04
N LEU A 51 6.51 -5.46 -0.19
CA LEU A 51 7.93 -5.39 -0.57
C LEU A 51 8.50 -3.97 -0.38
N THR A 52 7.76 -2.96 -0.81
CA THR A 52 8.26 -1.57 -0.92
C THR A 52 8.05 -0.74 0.34
N HIS A 53 7.06 -1.07 1.17
CA HIS A 53 6.69 -0.29 2.36
C HIS A 53 6.64 -1.11 3.65
N GLY A 54 6.70 -2.44 3.57
CA GLY A 54 6.68 -3.34 4.74
C GLY A 54 5.32 -3.39 5.45
N ARG A 55 4.29 -2.73 4.94
CA ARG A 55 2.95 -2.68 5.54
C ARG A 55 1.86 -2.35 4.54
N ILE A 56 0.62 -2.65 4.87
CA ILE A 56 -0.60 -2.12 4.24
C ILE A 56 -1.56 -1.72 5.35
N GLY A 57 -1.87 -0.42 5.48
CA GLY A 57 -2.62 0.06 6.63
C GLY A 57 -1.96 -0.41 7.93
N ASP A 58 -2.74 -1.05 8.81
CA ASP A 58 -2.26 -1.59 10.09
C ASP A 58 -1.62 -2.99 10.00
N PHE A 59 -1.62 -3.62 8.82
CA PHE A 59 -0.96 -4.90 8.60
C PHE A 59 0.54 -4.67 8.36
N VAL A 60 1.36 -4.81 9.42
CA VAL A 60 2.81 -4.57 9.38
C VAL A 60 3.60 -5.88 9.37
N VAL A 61 4.57 -5.99 8.47
CA VAL A 61 5.51 -7.12 8.39
C VAL A 61 6.53 -6.99 9.52
N ASN A 62 6.26 -7.64 10.65
CA ASN A 62 7.15 -7.62 11.83
C ASN A 62 8.14 -8.80 11.88
N ALA A 63 8.00 -9.77 10.98
CA ALA A 63 8.85 -10.95 10.88
C ALA A 63 8.92 -11.44 9.43
N PRO A 64 9.94 -12.23 9.05
CA PRO A 64 10.07 -12.74 7.70
C PRO A 64 8.83 -13.50 7.21
N MET A 65 8.28 -13.09 6.06
CA MET A 65 7.01 -13.58 5.53
C MET A 65 7.16 -14.01 4.07
N VAL A 66 6.62 -15.18 3.72
CA VAL A 66 6.49 -15.61 2.31
C VAL A 66 5.44 -14.73 1.62
N LEU A 67 5.71 -14.27 0.40
CA LEU A 67 4.76 -13.43 -0.37
C LEU A 67 3.82 -14.28 -1.25
N GLY A 68 2.86 -13.64 -1.93
CA GLY A 68 1.94 -14.27 -2.88
C GLY A 68 0.66 -14.80 -2.26
N HIS A 69 -0.46 -14.61 -2.96
CA HIS A 69 -1.80 -15.07 -2.54
C HIS A 69 -2.71 -15.44 -3.71
N GLU A 70 -2.34 -15.11 -4.95
CA GLU A 70 -3.14 -15.40 -6.14
C GLU A 70 -2.65 -16.67 -6.85
N SER A 71 -2.95 -17.85 -6.30
CA SER A 71 -2.28 -19.08 -6.73
C SER A 71 -3.18 -20.19 -7.23
N SER A 72 -2.59 -21.03 -8.07
CA SER A 72 -3.09 -22.35 -8.42
C SER A 72 -1.99 -23.40 -8.34
N GLY A 73 -2.39 -24.66 -8.23
CA GLY A 73 -1.45 -25.75 -8.17
C GLY A 73 -2.09 -27.11 -8.36
N ILE A 74 -1.31 -28.14 -8.02
CA ILE A 74 -1.73 -29.53 -8.09
C ILE A 74 -1.77 -30.09 -6.68
N VAL A 75 -2.88 -30.71 -6.30
CA VAL A 75 -3.01 -31.39 -5.01
C VAL A 75 -1.92 -32.47 -4.93
N TYR A 76 -1.01 -32.33 -3.97
CA TYR A 76 0.09 -33.27 -3.74
C TYR A 76 -0.31 -34.34 -2.73
N LYS A 77 -0.94 -33.93 -1.63
CA LYS A 77 -1.39 -34.82 -0.55
C LYS A 77 -2.70 -34.30 0.04
N ILE A 78 -3.51 -35.21 0.57
CA ILE A 78 -4.77 -34.89 1.24
C ILE A 78 -4.77 -35.43 2.67
N GLY A 79 -5.47 -34.73 3.57
CA GLY A 79 -5.77 -35.20 4.92
C GLY A 79 -6.78 -36.35 4.92
N SER A 80 -6.85 -37.08 6.02
CA SER A 80 -7.65 -38.31 6.16
C SER A 80 -9.17 -38.11 6.01
N LYS A 81 -9.68 -36.90 6.26
CA LYS A 81 -11.11 -36.53 6.20
C LYS A 81 -11.49 -35.82 4.90
N VAL A 82 -10.54 -35.57 4.00
CA VAL A 82 -10.81 -34.92 2.71
C VAL A 82 -11.51 -35.92 1.77
N LYS A 83 -12.66 -35.50 1.22
CA LYS A 83 -13.48 -36.32 0.31
C LYS A 83 -13.74 -35.67 -1.05
N ASN A 84 -13.57 -34.35 -1.14
CA ASN A 84 -13.89 -33.56 -2.34
C ASN A 84 -12.73 -33.40 -3.33
N LEU A 85 -11.51 -33.77 -2.93
CA LEU A 85 -10.29 -33.64 -3.73
C LEU A 85 -9.43 -34.89 -3.60
N LYS A 86 -8.56 -35.12 -4.59
CA LYS A 86 -7.54 -36.18 -4.56
C LYS A 86 -6.21 -35.69 -5.12
N PRO A 87 -5.08 -36.34 -4.80
CA PRO A 87 -3.80 -36.04 -5.43
C PRO A 87 -3.88 -36.04 -6.96
N GLY A 88 -3.23 -35.07 -7.59
CA GLY A 88 -3.26 -34.84 -9.03
C GLY A 88 -4.36 -33.89 -9.52
N ASP A 89 -5.38 -33.57 -8.70
CA ASP A 89 -6.37 -32.56 -9.08
C ASP A 89 -5.71 -31.17 -9.18
N GLN A 90 -6.04 -30.42 -10.23
CA GLN A 90 -5.63 -29.01 -10.38
C GLN A 90 -6.63 -28.13 -9.63
N VAL A 91 -6.12 -27.19 -8.83
CA VAL A 91 -6.95 -26.35 -7.96
C VAL A 91 -6.55 -24.87 -8.05
N ALA A 92 -7.54 -23.98 -8.02
CA ALA A 92 -7.36 -22.60 -7.59
C ALA A 92 -7.41 -22.54 -6.06
N LEU A 93 -6.55 -21.72 -5.45
CA LEU A 93 -6.49 -21.56 -4.00
C LEU A 93 -7.25 -20.28 -3.63
N GLU A 94 -8.23 -20.39 -2.74
CA GLU A 94 -8.75 -19.24 -2.03
C GLU A 94 -7.86 -18.97 -0.80
N PRO A 95 -7.14 -17.84 -0.74
CA PRO A 95 -6.10 -17.60 0.26
C PRO A 95 -6.63 -17.26 1.65
N GLY A 96 -7.93 -16.97 1.80
CA GLY A 96 -8.55 -16.54 3.05
C GLY A 96 -9.23 -17.69 3.81
N GLN A 97 -8.62 -18.14 4.90
CA GLN A 97 -9.20 -19.11 5.82
C GLN A 97 -9.82 -18.42 7.04
N SER A 98 -11.15 -18.43 7.11
CA SER A 98 -11.89 -17.97 8.29
C SER A 98 -11.99 -19.02 9.41
N CYS A 99 -12.41 -18.61 10.61
CA CYS A 99 -12.65 -19.52 11.73
C CYS A 99 -13.89 -20.42 11.57
N ALA A 100 -14.74 -20.15 10.58
CA ALA A 100 -15.99 -20.86 10.26
C ALA A 100 -17.05 -20.93 11.38
N THR A 101 -16.85 -20.26 12.52
CA THR A 101 -17.69 -20.41 13.71
C THR A 101 -18.28 -19.10 14.26
N CYS A 102 -17.68 -17.96 13.92
CA CYS A 102 -18.17 -16.65 14.34
C CYS A 102 -19.46 -16.22 13.61
N GLU A 103 -20.06 -15.11 14.04
CA GLU A 103 -21.31 -14.59 13.45
C GLU A 103 -21.16 -14.23 11.97
N TYR A 104 -20.01 -13.70 11.55
CA TYR A 104 -19.76 -13.34 10.15
C TYR A 104 -19.68 -14.59 9.28
N CYS A 105 -18.98 -15.64 9.73
CA CYS A 105 -18.96 -16.92 9.04
C CYS A 105 -20.37 -17.53 8.92
N LYS A 106 -21.12 -17.59 10.03
CA LYS A 106 -22.48 -18.17 10.06
C LYS A 106 -23.50 -17.37 9.26
N SER A 107 -23.30 -16.06 9.12
CA SER A 107 -24.15 -15.17 8.30
C SER A 107 -23.76 -15.12 6.82
N GLY A 108 -22.80 -15.93 6.37
CA GLY A 108 -22.37 -15.94 4.96
C GLY A 108 -21.49 -14.75 4.58
N ARG A 109 -20.76 -14.18 5.53
CA ARG A 109 -19.85 -13.03 5.34
C ARG A 109 -18.46 -13.32 5.92
N TYR A 110 -17.94 -14.53 5.67
CA TYR A 110 -16.69 -14.98 6.30
C TYR A 110 -15.48 -14.08 6.02
N HIS A 111 -15.51 -13.27 4.97
CA HIS A 111 -14.46 -12.30 4.64
C HIS A 111 -14.26 -11.22 5.69
N LEU A 112 -15.27 -11.03 6.55
CA LEU A 112 -15.24 -10.12 7.70
C LEU A 112 -14.87 -10.83 9.01
N CYS A 113 -14.43 -12.09 8.96
CA CYS A 113 -13.98 -12.82 10.13
C CYS A 113 -12.75 -12.13 10.75
N ALA A 114 -12.82 -11.83 12.06
CA ALA A 114 -11.70 -11.24 12.79
C ALA A 114 -10.48 -12.19 12.89
N ASP A 115 -10.73 -13.50 12.96
CA ASP A 115 -9.70 -14.55 13.02
C ASP A 115 -9.26 -15.02 11.63
N MET A 116 -9.35 -14.14 10.63
CA MET A 116 -9.00 -14.48 9.24
C MET A 116 -7.50 -14.73 9.10
N VAL A 117 -7.15 -15.93 8.65
CA VAL A 117 -5.81 -16.27 8.18
C VAL A 117 -5.77 -16.07 6.67
N PHE A 118 -5.07 -15.05 6.19
CA PHE A 118 -5.01 -14.73 4.77
C PHE A 118 -3.57 -14.79 4.27
N ALA A 119 -3.32 -15.58 3.22
CA ALA A 119 -1.99 -15.75 2.64
C ALA A 119 -1.34 -14.40 2.30
N ALA A 120 -0.06 -14.22 2.66
CA ALA A 120 0.70 -12.98 2.45
C ALA A 120 0.08 -11.71 3.08
N THR A 121 -0.78 -11.87 4.10
CA THR A 121 -1.14 -10.78 5.01
C THR A 121 -0.49 -11.06 6.36
N PRO A 122 0.38 -10.17 6.88
CA PRO A 122 1.07 -10.39 8.14
C PRO A 122 0.11 -10.74 9.28
N PRO A 123 0.46 -11.72 10.13
CA PRO A 123 1.75 -12.44 10.20
C PRO A 123 1.82 -13.73 9.37
N TYR A 124 0.90 -13.96 8.42
CA TYR A 124 0.75 -15.26 7.76
C TYR A 124 1.55 -15.38 6.45
N ASP A 125 2.30 -16.47 6.33
CA ASP A 125 3.05 -16.80 5.11
C ASP A 125 2.11 -16.95 3.89
N GLY A 126 2.59 -16.50 2.74
CA GLY A 126 1.96 -16.59 1.44
C GLY A 126 2.20 -17.88 0.67
N THR A 127 1.76 -17.88 -0.58
CA THR A 127 1.74 -19.03 -1.49
C THR A 127 2.91 -19.06 -2.48
N LEU A 128 3.79 -18.05 -2.53
CA LEU A 128 4.98 -18.05 -3.39
C LEU A 128 6.10 -18.94 -2.80
N ALA A 129 5.72 -20.18 -2.56
CA ALA A 129 6.50 -21.30 -2.04
C ALA A 129 6.16 -22.55 -2.85
N ARG A 130 6.90 -23.63 -2.64
CA ARG A 130 6.64 -24.87 -3.38
C ARG A 130 5.37 -25.56 -2.93
N TYR A 131 5.21 -25.70 -1.62
CA TYR A 131 4.11 -26.38 -0.98
C TYR A 131 3.38 -25.40 -0.08
N TYR A 132 2.07 -25.29 -0.30
CA TYR A 132 1.18 -24.54 0.55
C TYR A 132 0.02 -25.44 0.98
N LYS A 133 -0.41 -25.31 2.23
CA LYS A 133 -1.54 -26.05 2.75
C LYS A 133 -2.74 -25.13 2.98
N LEU A 134 -3.93 -25.66 2.75
CA LEU A 134 -5.19 -24.98 3.00
C LEU A 134 -6.29 -26.02 3.24
N ARG A 135 -7.41 -25.60 3.85
CA ARG A 135 -8.56 -26.49 4.01
C ARG A 135 -9.10 -26.91 2.63
N SER A 136 -9.59 -28.15 2.55
CA SER A 136 -10.04 -28.71 1.27
C SER A 136 -11.27 -28.01 0.68
N ASP A 137 -12.05 -27.28 1.48
CA ASP A 137 -13.25 -26.56 1.05
C ASP A 137 -12.96 -25.23 0.35
N ILE A 138 -11.77 -24.66 0.56
CA ILE A 138 -11.29 -23.43 -0.08
C ILE A 138 -10.21 -23.71 -1.15
N ALA A 139 -10.04 -24.98 -1.52
CA ALA A 139 -9.27 -25.43 -2.66
C ALA A 139 -10.23 -25.85 -3.79
N TYR A 140 -10.35 -25.01 -4.80
CA TYR A 140 -11.36 -25.14 -5.84
C TYR A 140 -10.82 -25.94 -7.02
N LYS A 141 -11.37 -27.14 -7.24
CA LYS A 141 -11.02 -27.95 -8.40
C LYS A 141 -11.32 -27.21 -9.71
N LEU A 142 -10.30 -27.11 -10.56
CA LEU A 142 -10.43 -26.50 -11.88
C LEU A 142 -11.13 -27.45 -12.85
N PRO A 143 -12.10 -26.95 -13.64
CA PRO A 143 -12.62 -27.66 -14.80
C PRO A 143 -11.51 -28.03 -15.81
N PRO A 144 -11.64 -29.14 -16.57
CA PRO A 144 -10.58 -29.60 -17.48
C PRO A 144 -10.18 -28.62 -18.58
N ASN A 145 -11.04 -27.66 -18.91
CA ASN A 145 -10.79 -26.64 -19.93
C ASN A 145 -10.10 -25.38 -19.39
N MET A 146 -9.82 -25.31 -18.09
CA MET A 146 -9.08 -24.21 -17.48
C MET A 146 -7.63 -24.61 -17.22
N SER A 147 -6.72 -23.68 -17.50
CA SER A 147 -5.29 -23.83 -17.20
C SER A 147 -4.99 -23.44 -15.75
N LEU A 148 -3.79 -23.78 -15.29
CA LEU A 148 -3.28 -23.28 -14.00
C LEU A 148 -3.11 -21.75 -13.99
N GLU A 149 -2.83 -21.11 -15.13
CA GLU A 149 -2.80 -19.64 -15.18
C GLU A 149 -4.20 -19.05 -14.98
N ASP A 150 -5.23 -19.66 -15.57
CA ASP A 150 -6.63 -19.29 -15.29
C ASP A 150 -6.94 -19.47 -13.81
N GLY A 151 -6.50 -20.59 -13.21
CA GLY A 151 -6.66 -20.87 -11.79
C GLY A 151 -6.03 -19.82 -10.87
N ALA A 152 -4.82 -19.34 -11.17
CA ALA A 152 -4.15 -18.29 -10.38
C ALA A 152 -4.90 -16.95 -10.49
N MET A 153 -5.48 -16.69 -11.67
CA MET A 153 -6.29 -15.51 -11.94
C MET A 153 -7.71 -15.58 -11.37
N ILE A 154 -8.14 -16.69 -10.76
CA ILE A 154 -9.45 -16.77 -10.09
C ILE A 154 -9.51 -15.88 -8.86
N GLU A 155 -8.43 -15.70 -8.11
CA GLU A 155 -8.38 -14.81 -6.94
C GLU A 155 -8.78 -13.37 -7.33
N PRO A 156 -8.10 -12.70 -8.29
CA PRO A 156 -8.48 -11.33 -8.65
C PRO A 156 -9.81 -11.29 -9.40
N THR A 157 -10.22 -12.38 -10.06
CA THR A 157 -11.55 -12.46 -10.69
C THR A 157 -12.65 -12.53 -9.64
N ALA A 158 -12.43 -13.21 -8.51
CA ALA A 158 -13.38 -13.26 -7.40
C ALA A 158 -13.55 -11.88 -6.75
N VAL A 159 -12.50 -11.06 -6.68
CA VAL A 159 -12.63 -9.64 -6.26
C VAL A 159 -13.58 -8.87 -7.18
N ALA A 160 -13.44 -9.06 -8.49
CA ALA A 160 -14.32 -8.43 -9.47
C ALA A 160 -15.77 -8.93 -9.37
N VAL A 161 -15.96 -10.25 -9.19
CA VAL A 161 -17.28 -10.85 -8.95
C VAL A 161 -17.91 -10.28 -7.68
N HIS A 162 -17.18 -10.22 -6.58
CA HIS A 162 -17.68 -9.67 -5.33
C HIS A 162 -18.13 -8.22 -5.49
N SER A 163 -17.29 -7.41 -6.14
CA SER A 163 -17.54 -5.98 -6.31
C SER A 163 -18.74 -5.70 -7.22
N VAL A 164 -18.84 -6.40 -8.36
CA VAL A 164 -19.88 -6.14 -9.38
C VAL A 164 -21.16 -6.92 -9.09
N SER A 165 -21.07 -8.23 -8.86
CA SER A 165 -22.25 -9.09 -8.66
C SER A 165 -22.79 -8.93 -7.24
N THR A 166 -21.94 -9.09 -6.23
CA THR A 166 -22.40 -9.24 -4.83
C THR A 166 -22.70 -7.90 -4.17
N LEU A 167 -21.80 -6.91 -4.29
CA LEU A 167 -21.94 -5.61 -3.62
C LEU A 167 -22.75 -4.61 -4.44
N ALA A 168 -22.42 -4.44 -5.72
CA ALA A 168 -23.18 -3.55 -6.59
C ALA A 168 -24.56 -4.11 -6.97
N LYS A 169 -24.76 -5.44 -6.83
CA LYS A 169 -25.98 -6.14 -7.26
C LYS A 169 -26.30 -5.86 -8.73
N PHE A 170 -25.27 -5.83 -9.57
CA PHE A 170 -25.38 -5.46 -10.97
C PHE A 170 -26.43 -6.33 -11.70
N GLN A 171 -27.28 -5.67 -12.47
CA GLN A 171 -28.35 -6.29 -13.24
C GLN A 171 -28.05 -6.19 -14.75
N PRO A 172 -28.55 -7.14 -15.56
CA PRO A 172 -28.51 -7.00 -17.02
C PRO A 172 -29.11 -5.67 -17.49
N GLU A 173 -28.62 -5.17 -18.63
CA GLU A 173 -28.98 -3.88 -19.24
C GLU A 173 -28.55 -2.62 -18.47
N GLN A 174 -27.88 -2.75 -17.32
CA GLN A 174 -27.31 -1.60 -16.62
C GLN A 174 -26.03 -1.07 -17.28
N SER A 175 -25.75 0.20 -17.04
CA SER A 175 -24.50 0.87 -17.43
C SER A 175 -23.56 1.03 -16.24
N ILE A 176 -22.27 0.80 -16.46
CA ILE A 176 -21.23 0.85 -15.42
C ILE A 176 -20.09 1.76 -15.82
N ALA A 177 -19.55 2.53 -14.87
CA ALA A 177 -18.30 3.25 -15.03
C ALA A 177 -17.25 2.69 -14.06
N VAL A 178 -16.06 2.38 -14.57
CA VAL A 178 -14.98 1.77 -13.79
C VAL A 178 -13.76 2.68 -13.80
N PHE A 179 -13.42 3.21 -12.63
CA PHE A 179 -12.21 4.01 -12.42
C PHE A 179 -11.02 3.10 -12.15
N GLY A 180 -9.98 3.22 -12.97
CA GLY A 180 -8.82 2.34 -13.01
C GLY A 180 -8.99 1.23 -14.05
N ALA A 181 -8.10 1.17 -15.04
CA ALA A 181 -7.95 0.11 -16.02
C ALA A 181 -6.70 -0.75 -15.72
N GLY A 182 -6.39 -0.93 -14.43
CA GLY A 182 -5.50 -1.99 -13.96
C GLY A 182 -6.19 -3.36 -13.95
N PRO A 183 -5.52 -4.43 -13.47
CA PRO A 183 -6.06 -5.79 -13.49
C PRO A 183 -7.45 -5.93 -12.86
N VAL A 184 -7.65 -5.38 -11.66
CA VAL A 184 -8.95 -5.44 -10.95
C VAL A 184 -10.04 -4.73 -11.72
N GLY A 185 -9.77 -3.52 -12.22
CA GLY A 185 -10.75 -2.75 -12.99
C GLY A 185 -11.13 -3.42 -14.31
N ILE A 186 -10.15 -3.95 -15.05
CA ILE A 186 -10.39 -4.73 -16.27
C ILE A 186 -11.24 -5.97 -15.98
N LEU A 187 -10.97 -6.67 -14.87
CA LEU A 187 -11.78 -7.82 -14.46
C LEU A 187 -13.21 -7.40 -14.06
N CYS A 188 -13.38 -6.27 -13.39
CA CYS A 188 -14.71 -5.71 -13.09
C CYS A 188 -15.49 -5.41 -14.37
N MET A 189 -14.84 -4.82 -15.39
CA MET A 189 -15.44 -4.59 -16.70
C MET A 189 -15.83 -5.92 -17.38
N ALA A 190 -14.96 -6.94 -17.32
CA ALA A 190 -15.22 -8.25 -17.91
C ALA A 190 -16.38 -8.99 -17.23
N VAL A 191 -16.45 -8.94 -15.90
CA VAL A 191 -17.57 -9.50 -15.13
C VAL A 191 -18.86 -8.75 -15.47
N ALA A 192 -18.85 -7.42 -15.50
CA ALA A 192 -20.04 -6.64 -15.87
C ALA A 192 -20.52 -6.99 -17.29
N LYS A 193 -19.61 -7.12 -18.26
CA LYS A 193 -19.91 -7.58 -19.62
C LYS A 193 -20.54 -8.98 -19.61
N ALA A 194 -19.98 -9.91 -18.85
CA ALA A 194 -20.50 -11.26 -18.72
C ALA A 194 -21.89 -11.32 -18.08
N LEU A 195 -22.22 -10.36 -17.21
CA LEU A 195 -23.53 -10.20 -16.57
C LEU A 195 -24.54 -9.40 -17.42
N GLY A 196 -24.17 -8.98 -18.64
CA GLY A 196 -25.09 -8.32 -19.57
C GLY A 196 -25.13 -6.80 -19.45
N ALA A 197 -24.01 -6.16 -19.07
CA ALA A 197 -23.91 -4.70 -19.11
C ALA A 197 -24.22 -4.14 -20.51
N ARG A 198 -25.06 -3.11 -20.57
CA ARG A 198 -25.36 -2.37 -21.81
C ARG A 198 -24.19 -1.49 -22.23
N ARG A 199 -23.56 -0.84 -21.25
CA ARG A 199 -22.47 0.12 -21.45
C ARG A 199 -21.44 0.00 -20.34
N ILE A 200 -20.16 0.06 -20.71
CA ILE A 200 -19.03 -0.04 -19.79
C ILE A 200 -18.05 1.08 -20.14
N VAL A 201 -17.95 2.08 -19.26
CA VAL A 201 -17.03 3.21 -19.40
C VAL A 201 -15.75 2.94 -18.60
N ALA A 202 -14.62 2.77 -19.26
CA ALA A 202 -13.31 2.69 -18.62
C ALA A 202 -12.73 4.10 -18.40
N ILE A 203 -12.24 4.38 -17.20
CA ILE A 203 -11.57 5.64 -16.87
C ILE A 203 -10.17 5.35 -16.33
N ASP A 204 -9.13 5.87 -16.96
CA ASP A 204 -7.74 5.71 -16.50
C ASP A 204 -6.88 6.85 -17.05
N ILE A 205 -5.79 7.17 -16.37
CA ILE A 205 -4.83 8.20 -16.79
C ILE A 205 -3.82 7.68 -17.84
N ALA A 206 -3.74 6.37 -18.04
CA ALA A 206 -2.80 5.71 -18.93
C ALA A 206 -3.49 5.30 -20.26
N PRO A 207 -3.17 5.96 -21.39
CA PRO A 207 -3.82 5.68 -22.68
C PRO A 207 -3.73 4.22 -23.13
N HIS A 208 -2.58 3.56 -22.93
CA HIS A 208 -2.39 2.16 -23.32
C HIS A 208 -3.29 1.18 -22.55
N ARG A 209 -3.67 1.51 -21.30
CA ARG A 209 -4.61 0.70 -20.50
C ARG A 209 -6.03 0.89 -20.97
N LEU A 210 -6.40 2.11 -21.34
CA LEU A 210 -7.70 2.41 -21.95
C LEU A 210 -7.87 1.70 -23.30
N GLU A 211 -6.83 1.70 -24.13
CA GLU A 211 -6.83 0.97 -25.40
C GLU A 211 -7.04 -0.54 -25.17
N PHE A 212 -6.29 -1.14 -24.23
CA PHE A 212 -6.50 -2.52 -23.84
C PHE A 212 -7.94 -2.77 -23.36
N ALA A 213 -8.45 -1.90 -22.47
CA ALA A 213 -9.80 -2.02 -21.94
C ALA A 213 -10.87 -2.01 -23.04
N LYS A 214 -10.79 -1.09 -24.01
CA LYS A 214 -11.72 -1.05 -25.16
C LYS A 214 -11.68 -2.30 -26.02
N ASN A 215 -10.48 -2.83 -26.26
CA ASN A 215 -10.31 -4.03 -27.08
C ASN A 215 -10.79 -5.31 -26.38
N TYR A 216 -10.90 -5.27 -25.04
CA TYR A 216 -11.21 -6.43 -24.23
C TYR A 216 -12.67 -6.45 -23.71
N ALA A 217 -13.06 -5.42 -22.94
CA ALA A 217 -14.33 -5.44 -22.21
C ALA A 217 -15.13 -4.12 -22.26
N ALA A 218 -14.47 -2.96 -22.30
CA ALA A 218 -15.14 -1.66 -22.25
C ALA A 218 -15.78 -1.27 -23.59
N THR A 219 -16.93 -0.58 -23.53
CA THR A 219 -17.57 0.02 -24.71
C THR A 219 -16.99 1.39 -25.00
N ASP A 220 -16.65 2.14 -23.94
CA ASP A 220 -16.14 3.50 -23.99
C ASP A 220 -14.89 3.62 -23.12
N ALA A 221 -14.00 4.54 -23.48
CA ALA A 221 -12.85 4.87 -22.67
C ALA A 221 -12.67 6.38 -22.56
N PHE A 222 -12.51 6.84 -21.33
CA PHE A 222 -12.29 8.24 -20.99
C PHE A 222 -10.87 8.42 -20.48
N LEU A 223 -10.13 9.32 -21.11
CA LEU A 223 -8.86 9.83 -20.60
C LEU A 223 -9.13 11.16 -19.88
N PRO A 224 -9.08 11.22 -18.54
CA PRO A 224 -9.30 12.47 -17.82
C PRO A 224 -8.30 13.54 -18.25
N PRO A 225 -8.71 14.83 -18.29
CA PRO A 225 -7.77 15.92 -18.54
C PRO A 225 -6.72 15.96 -17.43
N LYS A 226 -5.61 16.67 -17.66
CA LYS A 226 -4.68 16.98 -16.57
C LYS A 226 -5.31 17.99 -15.61
N MET A 227 -4.93 17.87 -14.34
CA MET A 227 -5.22 18.88 -13.33
C MET A 227 -4.53 20.19 -13.72
N GLU A 228 -5.25 21.30 -13.58
CA GLU A 228 -4.73 22.64 -13.87
C GLU A 228 -3.89 23.16 -12.69
N GLU A 229 -2.98 24.10 -12.95
CA GLU A 229 -2.13 24.67 -11.91
C GLU A 229 -2.98 25.45 -10.89
N GLY A 230 -2.83 25.13 -9.60
CA GLY A 230 -3.61 25.72 -8.52
C GLY A 230 -5.04 25.17 -8.37
N GLU A 231 -5.46 24.22 -9.21
CA GLU A 231 -6.77 23.59 -9.12
C GLU A 231 -6.86 22.66 -7.91
N SER A 232 -7.92 22.81 -7.11
CA SER A 232 -8.18 21.87 -6.01
C SER A 232 -8.65 20.51 -6.56
N LYS A 233 -8.45 19.43 -5.79
CA LYS A 233 -8.93 18.09 -6.17
C LYS A 233 -10.44 18.07 -6.45
N SER A 234 -11.23 18.76 -5.62
CA SER A 234 -12.68 18.86 -5.79
C SER A 234 -13.08 19.61 -7.06
N ALA A 235 -12.42 20.73 -7.36
CA ALA A 235 -12.66 21.49 -8.60
C ALA A 235 -12.29 20.64 -9.84
N TYR A 236 -11.14 19.98 -9.80
CA TYR A 236 -10.71 19.04 -10.82
C TYR A 236 -11.72 17.92 -11.04
N SER A 237 -12.17 17.26 -9.97
CA SER A 237 -13.11 16.15 -10.05
C SER A 237 -14.46 16.57 -10.61
N ALA A 238 -14.98 17.75 -10.23
CA ALA A 238 -16.21 18.29 -10.79
C ALA A 238 -16.06 18.59 -12.29
N ARG A 239 -14.96 19.24 -12.70
CA ARG A 239 -14.66 19.57 -14.11
C ARG A 239 -14.48 18.32 -14.95
N ALA A 240 -13.67 17.37 -14.50
CA ALA A 240 -13.41 16.11 -15.19
C ALA A 240 -14.68 15.26 -15.32
N ALA A 241 -15.52 15.21 -14.28
CA ALA A 241 -16.83 14.54 -14.34
C ALA A 241 -17.77 15.20 -15.34
N ALA A 242 -17.80 16.54 -15.41
CA ALA A 242 -18.62 17.27 -16.39
C ALA A 242 -18.16 17.00 -17.83
N LEU A 243 -16.84 16.92 -18.07
CA LEU A 243 -16.27 16.56 -19.37
C LEU A 243 -16.63 15.14 -19.76
N LEU A 244 -16.51 14.18 -18.85
CA LEU A 244 -16.91 12.79 -19.05
C LEU A 244 -18.40 12.70 -19.43
N LYS A 245 -19.27 13.37 -18.67
CA LYS A 245 -20.71 13.43 -18.99
C LYS A 245 -20.97 14.01 -20.36
N LYS A 246 -20.29 15.11 -20.72
CA LYS A 246 -20.44 15.77 -22.02
C LYS A 246 -19.99 14.86 -23.17
N GLU A 247 -18.83 14.21 -23.03
CA GLU A 247 -18.23 13.36 -24.07
C GLU A 247 -19.12 12.17 -24.41
N PHE A 248 -19.70 11.52 -23.39
CA PHE A 248 -20.50 10.31 -23.56
C PHE A 248 -22.01 10.53 -23.51
N GLY A 249 -22.46 11.80 -23.43
CA GLY A 249 -23.87 12.17 -23.32
C GLY A 249 -24.55 11.62 -22.07
N LEU A 250 -23.80 11.49 -20.96
CA LEU A 250 -24.34 10.92 -19.73
C LEU A 250 -25.22 11.91 -18.99
N SER A 251 -26.31 11.39 -18.44
CA SER A 251 -27.28 12.14 -17.65
C SER A 251 -27.39 11.55 -16.23
N ASP A 252 -27.88 12.34 -15.27
CA ASP A 252 -28.12 11.83 -13.91
C ASP A 252 -29.38 10.92 -13.84
N ARG A 253 -30.18 10.87 -14.90
CA ARG A 253 -31.44 10.11 -15.02
C ARG A 253 -31.65 9.61 -16.45
N GLY A 254 -32.41 8.53 -16.61
CA GLY A 254 -32.78 7.97 -17.92
C GLY A 254 -31.73 7.00 -18.48
N ASP A 255 -31.85 6.69 -19.77
CA ASP A 255 -31.16 5.55 -20.38
C ASP A 255 -29.65 5.76 -20.58
N ASN A 256 -29.19 7.01 -20.65
CA ASN A 256 -27.77 7.34 -20.75
C ASN A 256 -27.11 7.57 -19.38
N SER A 257 -27.76 7.18 -18.29
CA SER A 257 -27.20 7.33 -16.94
C SER A 257 -26.26 6.18 -16.55
N VAL A 258 -25.39 6.41 -15.57
CA VAL A 258 -24.48 5.39 -15.02
C VAL A 258 -25.11 4.80 -13.77
N ASP A 259 -25.55 3.54 -13.84
CA ASP A 259 -26.23 2.85 -12.74
C ASP A 259 -25.27 2.46 -11.61
N VAL A 260 -24.08 2.00 -12.00
CA VAL A 260 -23.06 1.52 -11.07
C VAL A 260 -21.72 2.20 -11.34
N VAL A 261 -21.04 2.61 -10.27
CA VAL A 261 -19.64 3.01 -10.31
C VAL A 261 -18.81 2.02 -9.51
N ILE A 262 -17.72 1.54 -10.12
CA ILE A 262 -16.68 0.77 -9.45
C ILE A 262 -15.40 1.62 -9.42
N ASP A 263 -14.90 1.93 -8.24
CA ASP A 263 -13.59 2.56 -8.11
C ASP A 263 -12.54 1.51 -7.77
N ALA A 264 -11.75 1.13 -8.76
CA ALA A 264 -10.60 0.23 -8.64
C ALA A 264 -9.27 1.00 -8.60
N SER A 265 -9.29 2.32 -8.36
CA SER A 265 -8.11 3.18 -8.30
C SER A 265 -7.72 3.57 -6.87
N GLY A 266 -8.70 3.82 -6.00
CA GLY A 266 -8.47 4.36 -4.66
C GLY A 266 -8.08 5.84 -4.62
N ALA A 267 -8.02 6.53 -5.76
CA ALA A 267 -7.63 7.93 -5.80
C ALA A 267 -8.80 8.84 -5.39
N GLU A 268 -8.56 9.79 -4.47
CA GLU A 268 -9.57 10.75 -4.00
C GLU A 268 -10.33 11.44 -5.14
N VAL A 269 -9.62 11.81 -6.22
CA VAL A 269 -10.25 12.46 -7.37
C VAL A 269 -11.24 11.53 -8.10
N CYS A 270 -10.98 10.22 -8.14
CA CYS A 270 -11.87 9.22 -8.71
C CYS A 270 -13.10 9.00 -7.83
N VAL A 271 -12.93 9.01 -6.50
CA VAL A 271 -14.05 8.98 -5.54
C VAL A 271 -15.00 10.14 -5.81
N GLN A 272 -14.48 11.36 -5.84
CA GLN A 272 -15.29 12.56 -6.08
C GLN A 272 -15.96 12.54 -7.47
N MET A 273 -15.22 12.19 -8.52
CA MET A 273 -15.76 12.07 -9.89
C MET A 273 -16.89 11.03 -9.95
N GLY A 274 -16.71 9.86 -9.33
CA GLY A 274 -17.70 8.79 -9.28
C GLY A 274 -19.05 9.25 -8.74
N PHE A 275 -19.05 10.02 -7.65
CA PHE A 275 -20.27 10.58 -7.05
C PHE A 275 -20.93 11.60 -8.00
N HIS A 276 -20.14 12.37 -8.74
CA HIS A 276 -20.69 13.33 -9.71
C HIS A 276 -21.30 12.66 -10.95
N ILE A 277 -20.73 11.55 -11.45
CA ILE A 277 -21.22 10.89 -12.67
C ILE A 277 -22.33 9.88 -12.45
N ILE A 278 -22.41 9.28 -11.27
CA ILE A 278 -23.39 8.23 -10.99
C ILE A 278 -24.82 8.80 -10.99
N ARG A 279 -25.77 8.02 -11.48
CA ARG A 279 -27.18 8.41 -11.54
C ARG A 279 -27.80 8.63 -10.16
N VAL A 280 -28.96 9.28 -10.12
CA VAL A 280 -29.82 9.29 -8.93
C VAL A 280 -30.26 7.86 -8.59
N GLY A 281 -30.06 7.46 -7.33
CA GLY A 281 -30.33 6.13 -6.80
C GLY A 281 -29.31 5.06 -7.21
N GLY A 282 -28.15 5.45 -7.75
CA GLY A 282 -27.12 4.52 -8.20
C GLY A 282 -26.28 3.93 -7.07
N THR A 283 -25.48 2.91 -7.41
CA THR A 283 -24.58 2.23 -6.48
C THR A 283 -23.10 2.50 -6.77
N TYR A 284 -22.38 3.05 -5.80
CA TYR A 284 -20.93 3.23 -5.84
C TYR A 284 -20.25 2.14 -4.98
N VAL A 285 -19.24 1.48 -5.54
CA VAL A 285 -18.42 0.48 -4.83
C VAL A 285 -16.95 0.89 -4.84
N GLN A 286 -16.39 1.10 -3.65
CA GLN A 286 -14.96 1.32 -3.42
C GLN A 286 -14.23 -0.01 -3.38
N VAL A 287 -13.33 -0.27 -4.34
CA VAL A 287 -12.52 -1.50 -4.42
C VAL A 287 -11.03 -1.18 -4.29
N GLY A 288 -10.56 -0.15 -4.97
CA GLY A 288 -9.20 0.32 -4.89
C GLY A 288 -8.92 0.88 -3.50
N MET A 289 -7.77 0.56 -2.95
CA MET A 289 -7.32 1.09 -1.67
C MET A 289 -6.48 2.35 -1.91
N GLY A 290 -6.80 3.43 -1.21
CA GLY A 290 -6.04 4.67 -1.21
C GLY A 290 -5.97 5.27 0.18
N PRO A 291 -5.34 6.45 0.33
CA PRO A 291 -5.37 7.20 1.58
C PRO A 291 -6.80 7.72 1.87
N ASP A 292 -6.98 8.34 3.03
CA ASP A 292 -8.20 9.06 3.34
C ASP A 292 -8.53 10.09 2.25
N ALA A 293 -9.83 10.18 1.92
CA ALA A 293 -10.33 10.95 0.79
C ALA A 293 -11.54 11.80 1.21
N GLN A 294 -11.62 13.01 0.66
CA GLN A 294 -12.79 13.87 0.81
C GLN A 294 -13.96 13.34 -0.04
N VAL A 295 -15.10 13.08 0.61
CA VAL A 295 -16.30 12.51 -0.02
C VAL A 295 -17.38 13.58 -0.17
N PRO A 296 -17.98 13.77 -1.37
CA PRO A 296 -19.05 14.75 -1.58
C PRO A 296 -20.40 14.30 -0.96
N PHE A 297 -20.53 14.33 0.37
CA PHE A 297 -21.74 13.86 1.07
C PHE A 297 -23.02 14.58 0.65
N GLY A 298 -22.96 15.86 0.29
CA GLY A 298 -24.11 16.58 -0.26
C GLY A 298 -24.63 15.94 -1.55
N VAL A 299 -23.73 15.49 -2.44
CA VAL A 299 -24.11 14.77 -3.68
C VAL A 299 -24.67 13.40 -3.34
N MET A 300 -24.05 12.70 -2.38
CA MET A 300 -24.52 11.40 -1.91
C MET A 300 -25.95 11.47 -1.41
N MET A 301 -26.25 12.44 -0.55
CA MET A 301 -27.57 12.66 0.04
C MET A 301 -28.59 13.03 -1.03
N VAL A 302 -28.31 14.03 -1.87
CA VAL A 302 -29.25 14.53 -2.89
C VAL A 302 -29.60 13.47 -3.94
N LYS A 303 -28.65 12.57 -4.24
CA LYS A 303 -28.85 11.49 -5.19
C LYS A 303 -29.31 10.18 -4.54
N GLU A 304 -29.47 10.12 -3.21
CA GLU A 304 -29.77 8.89 -2.46
C GLU A 304 -28.87 7.70 -2.87
N LEU A 305 -27.56 7.94 -2.90
CA LEU A 305 -26.62 6.92 -3.38
C LEU A 305 -26.47 5.77 -2.38
N THR A 306 -26.35 4.55 -2.92
CA THR A 306 -25.85 3.40 -2.15
C THR A 306 -24.33 3.35 -2.28
N VAL A 307 -23.61 3.48 -1.17
CA VAL A 307 -22.15 3.41 -1.14
C VAL A 307 -21.70 2.16 -0.38
N ARG A 308 -20.78 1.38 -0.96
CA ARG A 308 -20.27 0.12 -0.39
C ARG A 308 -18.74 0.07 -0.49
N GLY A 309 -18.09 -0.46 0.54
CA GLY A 309 -16.69 -0.89 0.47
C GLY A 309 -16.62 -2.36 0.05
N SER A 310 -15.61 -2.71 -0.74
CA SER A 310 -15.30 -4.08 -1.16
C SER A 310 -14.05 -4.57 -0.48
N PHE A 311 -14.18 -5.62 0.34
CA PHE A 311 -13.05 -6.24 1.03
C PHE A 311 -12.91 -7.69 0.57
N ARG A 312 -11.99 -7.90 -0.39
CA ARG A 312 -11.66 -9.21 -0.98
C ARG A 312 -12.89 -9.82 -1.70
N TYR A 313 -13.44 -10.90 -1.17
CA TYR A 313 -14.56 -11.69 -1.72
C TYR A 313 -15.17 -12.56 -0.62
N GLY A 314 -16.40 -13.04 -0.82
CA GLY A 314 -17.14 -13.90 0.09
C GLY A 314 -17.70 -15.17 -0.56
N PRO A 315 -18.64 -15.85 0.13
CA PRO A 315 -19.15 -17.13 -0.33
C PRO A 315 -19.78 -17.05 -1.71
N GLY A 316 -19.40 -17.97 -2.60
CA GLY A 316 -19.95 -18.07 -3.94
C GLY A 316 -19.15 -17.29 -5.00
N ASP A 317 -18.32 -16.32 -4.60
CA ASP A 317 -17.62 -15.46 -5.56
C ASP A 317 -16.55 -16.24 -6.35
N TYR A 318 -15.80 -17.14 -5.70
CA TYR A 318 -14.87 -18.06 -6.38
C TYR A 318 -15.57 -19.02 -7.33
N GLN A 319 -16.70 -19.59 -6.90
CA GLN A 319 -17.50 -20.51 -7.72
C GLN A 319 -18.01 -19.80 -8.98
N LEU A 320 -18.53 -18.58 -8.84
CA LEU A 320 -19.01 -17.78 -9.96
C LEU A 320 -17.85 -17.34 -10.87
N ALA A 321 -16.70 -16.94 -10.32
CA ALA A 321 -15.51 -16.63 -11.12
C ALA A 321 -15.09 -17.82 -12.00
N ILE A 322 -15.01 -19.03 -11.41
CA ILE A 322 -14.70 -20.26 -12.16
C ILE A 322 -15.78 -20.56 -13.21
N ALA A 323 -17.06 -20.37 -12.88
CA ALA A 323 -18.15 -20.59 -13.83
C ALA A 323 -18.06 -19.63 -15.04
N LEU A 324 -17.83 -18.34 -14.81
CA LEU A 324 -17.69 -17.34 -15.89
C LEU A 324 -16.50 -17.65 -16.81
N VAL A 325 -15.37 -18.06 -16.24
CA VAL A 325 -14.15 -18.38 -17.01
C VAL A 325 -14.31 -19.69 -17.77
N SER A 326 -14.76 -20.75 -17.10
CA SER A 326 -14.93 -22.07 -17.72
C SER A 326 -15.99 -22.07 -18.84
N GLN A 327 -16.99 -21.19 -18.78
CA GLN A 327 -17.99 -21.01 -19.83
C GLN A 327 -17.53 -20.06 -20.95
N GLY A 328 -16.29 -19.53 -20.88
CA GLY A 328 -15.75 -18.59 -21.86
C GLY A 328 -16.42 -17.21 -21.85
N LYS A 329 -17.13 -16.86 -20.77
CA LYS A 329 -17.75 -15.53 -20.60
C LYS A 329 -16.72 -14.48 -20.19
N VAL A 330 -15.66 -14.90 -19.51
CA VAL A 330 -14.47 -14.09 -19.19
C VAL A 330 -13.24 -14.83 -19.69
N ASP A 331 -12.51 -14.28 -20.66
CA ASP A 331 -11.26 -14.85 -21.16
C ASP A 331 -10.06 -14.21 -20.47
N LEU A 332 -9.35 -14.96 -19.62
CA LEU A 332 -8.26 -14.43 -18.81
C LEU A 332 -6.93 -14.35 -19.54
N LYS A 333 -6.78 -15.07 -20.67
CA LYS A 333 -5.49 -15.20 -21.37
C LYS A 333 -4.89 -13.86 -21.80
N PRO A 334 -5.64 -12.89 -22.32
CA PRO A 334 -5.08 -11.59 -22.72
C PRO A 334 -4.54 -10.76 -21.55
N LEU A 335 -5.00 -11.00 -20.31
CA LEU A 335 -4.55 -10.25 -19.14
C LEU A 335 -3.16 -10.69 -18.68
N VAL A 336 -2.78 -11.95 -18.94
CA VAL A 336 -1.46 -12.49 -18.59
C VAL A 336 -0.41 -12.05 -19.62
N THR A 337 0.03 -10.81 -19.43
CA THR A 337 0.99 -10.14 -20.32
C THR A 337 2.43 -10.61 -20.13
N HIS A 338 2.82 -11.01 -18.92
CA HIS A 338 4.20 -11.37 -18.58
C HIS A 338 4.26 -12.66 -17.76
N ARG A 339 5.27 -13.49 -18.03
CA ARG A 339 5.51 -14.78 -17.38
C ARG A 339 6.95 -14.87 -16.93
N PHE A 340 7.16 -15.31 -15.70
CA PHE A 340 8.47 -15.41 -15.08
C PHE A 340 8.70 -16.79 -14.46
N GLU A 341 9.95 -17.22 -14.39
CA GLU A 341 10.32 -18.36 -13.57
C GLU A 341 10.41 -17.94 -12.09
N PHE A 342 10.34 -18.90 -11.18
CA PHE A 342 10.43 -18.63 -9.74
C PHE A 342 11.68 -17.84 -9.36
N THR A 343 12.82 -18.15 -9.99
CA THR A 343 14.11 -17.48 -9.78
C THR A 343 14.14 -16.02 -10.23
N ASP A 344 13.15 -15.60 -11.01
CA ASP A 344 13.04 -14.24 -11.53
C ASP A 344 12.01 -13.41 -10.74
N ALA A 345 11.61 -13.86 -9.54
CA ALA A 345 10.56 -13.18 -8.76
C ALA A 345 10.86 -11.70 -8.52
N VAL A 346 12.11 -11.32 -8.21
CA VAL A 346 12.48 -9.90 -8.08
C VAL A 346 12.16 -9.10 -9.36
N ALA A 347 12.43 -9.66 -10.54
CA ALA A 347 12.11 -9.01 -11.82
C ALA A 347 10.59 -8.94 -12.05
N ALA A 348 9.84 -9.97 -11.67
CA ALA A 348 8.37 -9.98 -11.76
C ALA A 348 7.71 -8.93 -10.86
N PHE A 349 8.22 -8.76 -9.64
CA PHE A 349 7.77 -7.73 -8.71
C PHE A 349 8.09 -6.33 -9.25
N ASN A 350 9.31 -6.11 -9.75
CA ASN A 350 9.69 -4.84 -10.39
C ASN A 350 8.85 -4.53 -11.64
N THR A 351 8.53 -5.56 -12.43
CA THR A 351 7.64 -5.44 -13.60
C THR A 351 6.24 -4.98 -13.19
N THR A 352 5.71 -5.55 -12.11
CA THR A 352 4.40 -5.16 -11.56
C THR A 352 4.44 -3.75 -10.97
N LYS A 353 5.48 -3.41 -10.22
CA LYS A 353 5.72 -2.08 -9.61
C LYS A 353 5.78 -0.96 -10.64
N THR A 354 6.50 -1.17 -11.73
CA THR A 354 6.72 -0.15 -12.77
C THR A 354 5.65 -0.13 -13.85
N GLY A 355 4.83 -1.19 -13.92
CA GLY A 355 3.85 -1.37 -14.99
C GLY A 355 4.47 -1.61 -16.37
N LYS A 356 5.77 -1.93 -16.43
CA LYS A 356 6.51 -2.21 -17.68
C LYS A 356 7.39 -3.44 -17.53
N GLY A 357 7.38 -4.30 -18.54
CA GLY A 357 8.26 -5.46 -18.63
C GLY A 357 9.70 -5.10 -18.97
N PRO A 358 10.65 -6.04 -18.79
CA PRO A 358 12.02 -5.90 -19.30
C PRO A 358 12.10 -5.66 -20.81
N ASP A 359 11.07 -6.06 -21.56
CA ASP A 359 10.92 -5.82 -23.00
C ASP A 359 10.35 -4.42 -23.33
N GLY A 360 10.11 -3.59 -22.31
CA GLY A 360 9.57 -2.24 -22.44
C GLY A 360 8.05 -2.17 -22.65
N LYS A 361 7.35 -3.31 -22.74
CA LYS A 361 5.90 -3.34 -22.98
C LYS A 361 5.12 -3.09 -21.69
N GLY A 362 3.91 -2.55 -21.84
CA GLY A 362 2.99 -2.33 -20.73
C GLY A 362 2.56 -3.65 -20.08
N VAL A 363 2.41 -3.63 -18.76
CA VAL A 363 2.01 -4.80 -17.96
C VAL A 363 0.57 -4.64 -17.51
N ILE A 364 -0.24 -5.66 -17.77
CA ILE A 364 -1.52 -5.85 -17.10
C ILE A 364 -1.29 -6.80 -15.93
N LYS A 365 -1.05 -8.09 -16.20
CA LYS A 365 -0.71 -9.07 -15.17
C LYS A 365 0.63 -9.76 -15.45
N ALA A 366 1.39 -9.99 -14.38
CA ALA A 366 2.54 -10.88 -14.34
C ALA A 366 2.19 -12.16 -13.57
N ILE A 367 2.55 -13.31 -14.13
CA ILE A 367 2.44 -14.62 -13.47
C ILE A 367 3.84 -15.20 -13.28
N ILE A 368 4.10 -15.77 -12.10
CA ILE A 368 5.32 -16.49 -11.77
C ILE A 368 5.04 -17.99 -11.69
N ASN A 369 5.93 -18.80 -12.26
CA ASN A 369 5.92 -20.26 -12.05
C ASN A 369 6.31 -20.61 -10.62
N GLY A 370 5.65 -21.59 -10.02
CA GLY A 370 6.05 -22.13 -8.72
C GLY A 370 7.46 -22.78 -8.77
N PRO A 371 8.13 -22.95 -7.62
CA PRO A 371 9.44 -23.58 -7.55
C PRO A 371 9.49 -24.95 -8.26
N LYS A 372 10.54 -25.19 -9.03
CA LYS A 372 10.78 -26.49 -9.68
C LYS A 372 11.32 -27.51 -8.68
N SER A 373 11.29 -28.79 -9.06
CA SER A 373 11.94 -29.85 -8.28
C SER A 373 13.45 -29.62 -8.17
N SER A 374 14.05 -30.03 -7.04
CA SER A 374 15.48 -29.85 -6.75
C SER A 374 16.42 -30.41 -7.82
N ASN A 375 15.98 -31.41 -8.61
CA ASN A 375 16.74 -31.95 -9.74
C ASN A 375 16.95 -30.95 -10.89
N PHE A 376 16.24 -29.82 -10.92
CA PHE A 376 16.40 -28.78 -11.95
C PHE A 376 17.39 -27.67 -11.56
N TYR A 377 17.66 -27.47 -10.27
CA TYR A 377 18.55 -26.40 -9.82
C TYR A 377 20.03 -26.82 -9.75
N ALA A 378 20.32 -28.12 -9.71
CA ALA A 378 21.68 -28.66 -9.80
C ALA A 378 22.35 -28.36 -11.16
N THR A 379 21.57 -28.18 -12.23
CA THR A 379 22.06 -27.82 -13.57
C THR A 379 22.10 -26.31 -13.81
N ALA A 380 21.26 -25.52 -13.12
CA ALA A 380 21.26 -24.05 -13.22
C ALA A 380 22.42 -23.40 -12.45
N ALA A 381 22.80 -23.97 -11.30
CA ALA A 381 23.97 -23.52 -10.54
C ALA A 381 25.28 -23.66 -11.35
N THR A 382 25.38 -24.65 -12.23
CA THR A 382 26.52 -24.84 -13.15
C THR A 382 26.52 -23.82 -14.30
N ALA A 383 25.35 -23.35 -14.74
CA ALA A 383 25.24 -22.34 -15.79
C ALA A 383 25.52 -20.90 -15.26
N ALA A 384 25.09 -20.58 -14.04
CA ALA A 384 25.34 -19.27 -13.43
C ALA A 384 26.83 -19.02 -13.09
N LEU A 385 27.57 -20.09 -12.77
CA LEU A 385 29.02 -20.04 -12.58
C LEU A 385 29.79 -19.79 -13.89
N LEU A 386 29.23 -20.19 -15.05
CA LEU A 386 29.86 -19.96 -16.36
C LEU A 386 29.66 -18.54 -16.89
N VAL A 387 28.55 -17.88 -16.55
CA VAL A 387 28.29 -16.47 -16.95
C VAL A 387 29.15 -15.50 -16.14
N SER A 388 29.47 -15.84 -14.89
CA SER A 388 30.34 -15.02 -14.01
C SER A 388 31.82 -15.05 -14.43
N ALA A 389 32.24 -16.02 -15.25
CA ALA A 389 33.61 -16.13 -15.75
C ALA A 389 33.86 -15.31 -17.04
N ALA A 390 32.82 -14.80 -17.71
CA ALA A 390 32.94 -14.12 -19.00
C ALA A 390 33.11 -12.59 -18.90
N PHE A 391 33.02 -12.00 -17.70
CA PHE A 391 33.12 -10.54 -17.51
C PHE A 391 34.43 -10.05 -16.87
N ALA A 392 35.40 -10.95 -16.63
CA ALA A 392 36.68 -10.62 -16.02
C ALA A 392 37.85 -10.67 -17.02
N PHE A 393 37.76 -9.98 -18.16
CA PHE A 393 38.90 -9.68 -19.02
C PHE A 393 38.78 -8.28 -19.63
N ALA A 394 39.13 -7.28 -18.84
CA ALA A 394 39.63 -5.99 -19.33
C ALA A 394 40.53 -5.41 -18.23
N GLN A 395 41.85 -5.59 -18.39
CA GLN A 395 42.87 -4.98 -17.54
C GLN A 395 42.92 -3.46 -17.76
N PRO A 396 43.39 -2.69 -16.75
CA PRO A 396 44.24 -1.54 -16.99
C PRO A 396 45.70 -1.85 -16.65
N LEU A 397 46.59 -1.20 -17.39
CA LEU A 397 48.05 -1.29 -17.31
C LEU A 397 48.61 -0.94 -15.92
N GLN A 398 49.66 -1.67 -15.54
CA GLN A 398 50.64 -1.35 -14.49
C GLN A 398 51.43 -0.07 -14.81
N LEU A 399 51.85 0.63 -13.74
CA LEU A 399 53.22 1.15 -13.64
C LEU A 399 53.74 0.89 -12.22
N ASP A 400 54.87 0.20 -12.18
CA ASP A 400 55.56 -0.33 -11.01
C ASP A 400 56.30 0.74 -10.19
N ALA A 401 56.49 0.50 -8.89
CA ALA A 401 57.81 0.42 -8.26
C ALA A 401 57.72 0.11 -6.75
N ASP A 402 58.15 -1.12 -6.42
CA ASP A 402 58.70 -1.64 -5.15
C ASP A 402 59.99 -0.84 -4.75
N PRO A 403 60.72 -1.07 -3.64
CA PRO A 403 60.47 -1.84 -2.41
C PRO A 403 60.82 -1.10 -1.11
N SER A 404 60.31 -1.58 0.04
CA SER A 404 61.18 -2.12 1.10
C SER A 404 60.44 -2.51 2.38
N ARG A 405 60.47 -3.83 2.63
CA ARG A 405 60.79 -4.52 3.89
C ARG A 405 60.13 -4.07 5.20
N GLY A 406 59.44 -5.03 5.83
CA GLY A 406 59.44 -5.11 7.29
C GLY A 406 58.44 -6.10 7.90
N GLN A 407 58.90 -7.31 8.19
CA GLN A 407 58.16 -8.40 8.83
C GLN A 407 57.68 -8.09 10.27
N LYS A 408 56.50 -8.65 10.59
CA LYS A 408 56.05 -9.31 11.84
C LYS A 408 56.38 -8.65 13.20
N LYS A 409 55.35 -8.49 14.06
CA LYS A 409 55.02 -9.41 15.18
C LYS A 409 53.94 -8.85 16.11
N SER A 410 53.20 -9.79 16.66
CA SER A 410 52.31 -9.75 17.84
C SER A 410 52.89 -9.02 19.06
N GLY A 411 52.05 -8.31 19.80
CA GLY A 411 52.34 -7.84 21.16
C GLY A 411 51.10 -7.24 21.81
N SER A 412 50.75 -7.75 22.98
CA SER A 412 49.59 -7.37 23.77
C SER A 412 49.81 -6.11 24.62
N ALA A 413 48.66 -5.53 25.00
CA ALA A 413 48.38 -4.83 26.26
C ALA A 413 48.64 -3.33 26.42
N ARG A 414 47.61 -2.73 27.04
CA ARG A 414 47.51 -1.54 27.89
C ARG A 414 47.23 -0.18 27.23
N ALA A 415 45.99 0.22 27.50
CA ALA A 415 45.47 1.57 27.57
C ALA A 415 46.49 2.63 27.98
N LYS A 416 46.55 3.69 27.17
CA LYS A 416 46.88 5.04 27.60
C LYS A 416 45.72 5.94 27.23
N THR A 417 45.01 6.37 28.26
CA THR A 417 44.13 7.53 28.26
C THR A 417 44.89 8.74 27.72
N GLN A 418 44.46 9.27 26.58
CA GLN A 418 44.76 10.64 26.15
C GLN A 418 43.57 11.53 26.51
N THR A 419 43.90 12.64 27.16
CA THR A 419 43.06 13.72 27.63
C THR A 419 42.23 14.34 26.48
N PRO A 420 40.98 14.80 26.71
CA PRO A 420 40.14 15.37 25.65
C PRO A 420 40.76 16.66 25.10
N GLN A 421 40.77 16.79 23.77
CA GLN A 421 40.96 18.07 23.11
C GLN A 421 39.83 19.01 23.55
N THR A 422 40.17 20.27 23.80
CA THR A 422 39.26 21.40 24.05
C THR A 422 38.07 21.36 23.09
N GLU A 423 36.86 21.27 23.63
CA GLU A 423 35.61 21.39 22.88
C GLU A 423 35.58 22.76 22.18
N ASN A 424 35.71 22.78 20.85
CA ASN A 424 35.39 23.97 20.07
C ASN A 424 33.86 24.15 20.14
N LEU A 425 33.41 25.12 20.94
CA LEU A 425 32.01 25.52 20.98
C LEU A 425 31.65 26.26 19.69
N ILE A 426 30.48 25.93 19.12
CA ILE A 426 29.99 26.48 17.84
C ILE A 426 28.91 27.51 18.15
N SER A 427 29.06 28.73 17.63
CA SER A 427 28.03 29.77 17.78
C SER A 427 26.78 29.44 16.95
N TYR A 428 25.59 29.80 17.43
CA TYR A 428 24.34 29.62 16.69
C TYR A 428 24.33 30.35 15.34
N ASP A 429 24.94 31.54 15.26
CA ASP A 429 25.14 32.29 14.00
C ASP A 429 25.94 31.49 12.97
N GLU A 430 26.84 30.60 13.41
CA GLU A 430 27.60 29.73 12.51
C GLU A 430 26.70 28.62 11.99
N VAL A 431 25.88 28.00 12.84
CA VAL A 431 24.90 26.99 12.44
C VAL A 431 23.94 27.54 11.39
N GLN A 432 23.50 28.80 11.54
CA GLN A 432 22.58 29.45 10.61
C GLN A 432 23.16 29.69 9.20
N LYS A 433 24.49 29.66 9.02
CA LYS A 433 25.12 29.74 7.68
C LYS A 433 24.95 28.44 6.89
N HIS A 434 24.64 27.34 7.57
CA HIS A 434 24.42 26.02 7.00
C HIS A 434 22.91 25.70 6.95
N ASN A 435 22.16 26.52 6.21
CA ASN A 435 20.69 26.47 6.13
C ASN A 435 20.16 26.07 4.73
N THR A 436 20.98 25.46 3.89
CA THR A 436 20.61 25.07 2.51
C THR A 436 20.74 23.56 2.31
N ARG A 437 20.25 23.04 1.17
CA ARG A 437 20.37 21.61 0.85
C ARG A 437 21.82 21.19 0.64
N GLU A 438 22.63 22.09 0.09
CA GLU A 438 24.04 21.87 -0.24
C GLU A 438 24.96 22.11 0.97
N SER A 439 24.41 22.63 2.07
CA SER A 439 25.12 22.92 3.32
C SER A 439 24.10 23.01 4.46
N CYS A 440 23.89 21.90 5.18
CA CYS A 440 22.80 21.74 6.15
C CYS A 440 23.31 21.24 7.51
N TRP A 441 23.29 22.12 8.51
CA TRP A 441 23.57 21.78 9.88
C TRP A 441 22.31 21.88 10.74
N VAL A 442 22.21 21.04 11.77
CA VAL A 442 21.11 21.08 12.74
C VAL A 442 21.66 20.93 14.16
N VAL A 443 20.99 21.56 15.12
CA VAL A 443 21.26 21.32 16.55
C VAL A 443 20.28 20.28 17.08
N ILE A 444 20.80 19.23 17.70
CA ILE A 444 20.03 18.23 18.44
C ILE A 444 20.69 18.06 19.80
N ARG A 445 19.95 18.38 20.87
CA ARG A 445 20.43 18.31 22.27
C ARG A 445 21.72 19.11 22.52
N GLY A 446 21.79 20.32 21.94
CA GLY A 446 22.97 21.18 22.07
C GLY A 446 24.22 20.66 21.35
N GLN A 447 24.09 19.66 20.48
CA GLN A 447 25.16 19.18 19.60
C GLN A 447 24.84 19.53 18.16
N VAL A 448 25.84 20.03 17.44
CA VAL A 448 25.74 20.43 16.03
C VAL A 448 26.16 19.28 15.13
N TYR A 449 25.31 18.95 14.17
CA TYR A 449 25.52 17.88 13.21
C TYR A 449 25.47 18.39 11.78
N ASP A 450 26.43 17.99 10.95
CA ASP A 450 26.37 18.18 9.50
C ASP A 450 25.66 17.00 8.84
N ILE A 451 24.43 17.26 8.40
CA ILE A 451 23.56 16.26 7.79
C ILE A 451 23.48 16.38 6.27
N THR A 452 24.32 17.23 5.66
CA THR A 452 24.29 17.51 4.21
C THR A 452 24.33 16.23 3.37
N ASP A 453 25.29 15.33 3.65
CA ASP A 453 25.45 14.04 2.96
C ASP A 453 24.40 12.99 3.33
N PHE A 454 23.60 13.27 4.35
CA PHE A 454 22.56 12.38 4.86
C PHE A 454 21.16 12.76 4.34
N ILE A 455 20.93 14.02 3.95
CA ILE A 455 19.66 14.48 3.35
C ILE A 455 19.11 13.54 2.26
N PRO A 456 19.89 13.13 1.23
CA PRO A 456 19.35 12.26 0.18
C PRO A 456 19.10 10.81 0.63
N LYS A 457 19.57 10.43 1.82
CA LYS A 457 19.45 9.08 2.40
C LYS A 457 18.36 9.00 3.47
N HIS A 458 17.80 10.13 3.87
CA HIS A 458 16.84 10.18 4.95
C HIS A 458 15.45 9.68 4.51
N PRO A 459 14.85 8.69 5.21
CA PRO A 459 13.64 8.00 4.77
C PRO A 459 12.38 8.89 4.76
N GLY A 460 12.35 9.96 5.56
CA GLY A 460 11.25 10.95 5.58
C GLY A 460 11.24 11.95 4.42
N GLY A 461 12.15 11.81 3.45
CA GLY A 461 12.27 12.74 2.32
C GLY A 461 12.95 14.05 2.66
N ILE A 462 13.27 14.83 1.62
CA ILE A 462 14.14 16.02 1.72
C ILE A 462 13.45 17.22 2.37
N LYS A 463 12.16 17.44 2.05
CA LYS A 463 11.43 18.66 2.43
C LYS A 463 11.36 18.90 3.96
N PRO A 464 11.03 17.91 4.81
CA PRO A 464 10.92 18.14 6.25
C PRO A 464 12.26 18.44 6.93
N ILE A 465 13.37 17.96 6.36
CA ILE A 465 14.72 18.11 6.92
C ILE A 465 15.25 19.51 6.60
N VAL A 466 15.13 19.93 5.34
CA VAL A 466 15.61 21.25 4.89
C VAL A 466 14.81 22.38 5.56
N ALA A 467 13.56 22.14 5.95
CA ALA A 467 12.76 23.10 6.72
C ALA A 467 13.35 23.45 8.10
N ASN A 468 14.22 22.59 8.64
CA ASN A 468 14.90 22.78 9.92
C ASN A 468 16.41 23.01 9.75
N ALA A 469 16.87 23.30 8.53
CA ALA A 469 18.28 23.57 8.27
C ALA A 469 18.71 24.87 8.96
N GLY A 470 19.82 24.83 9.69
CA GLY A 470 20.36 25.96 10.43
C GLY A 470 19.61 26.31 11.72
N THR A 471 18.77 25.41 12.25
CA THR A 471 18.00 25.65 13.48
C THR A 471 18.25 24.60 14.56
N ASP A 472 17.76 24.86 15.78
CA ASP A 472 17.57 23.80 16.77
C ASP A 472 16.36 22.95 16.41
N ALA A 473 16.62 21.68 16.10
CA ALA A 473 15.62 20.71 15.66
C ALA A 473 15.33 19.67 16.74
N THR A 474 15.77 19.89 17.99
CA THR A 474 15.68 18.89 19.08
C THR A 474 14.25 18.40 19.28
N GLU A 475 13.27 19.31 19.39
CA GLU A 475 11.87 18.96 19.66
C GLU A 475 11.25 18.11 18.55
N ILE A 476 11.37 18.57 17.30
CA ILE A 476 10.82 17.85 16.15
C ILE A 476 11.55 16.52 15.90
N TYR A 477 12.87 16.48 16.11
CA TYR A 477 13.66 15.26 16.01
C TYR A 477 13.20 14.22 17.03
N GLU A 478 13.04 14.60 18.30
CA GLU A 478 12.64 13.68 19.37
C GLU A 478 11.20 13.19 19.26
N SER A 479 10.31 13.97 18.64
CA SER A 479 8.93 13.54 18.38
C SER A 479 8.81 12.41 17.35
N ILE A 480 9.85 12.22 16.52
CA ILE A 480 9.83 11.28 15.38
C ILE A 480 10.87 10.16 15.55
N HIS A 481 12.00 10.42 16.21
CA HIS A 481 13.17 9.53 16.23
C HIS A 481 13.48 8.98 17.61
N ALA A 482 13.87 7.70 17.68
CA ALA A 482 14.30 7.07 18.91
C ALA A 482 15.60 7.70 19.46
N LYS A 483 15.75 7.74 20.79
CA LYS A 483 16.94 8.30 21.45
C LYS A 483 18.22 7.56 21.00
N GLY A 484 19.27 8.32 20.67
CA GLY A 484 20.57 7.76 20.31
C GLY A 484 20.69 7.29 18.85
N LEU A 485 19.70 7.61 18.01
CA LEU A 485 19.68 7.18 16.61
C LEU A 485 20.65 8.02 15.74
N ILE A 486 20.76 9.34 15.99
CA ILE A 486 21.60 10.23 15.18
C ILE A 486 23.08 9.86 15.28
N GLU A 487 23.54 9.49 16.47
CA GLU A 487 24.93 9.09 16.74
C GLU A 487 25.29 7.73 16.10
N LYS A 488 24.27 6.90 15.78
CA LYS A 488 24.46 5.64 15.06
C LYS A 488 24.42 5.82 13.54
N MET A 489 23.66 6.81 13.06
CA MET A 489 23.40 7.03 11.64
C MET A 489 24.46 7.91 10.98
N LEU A 490 25.06 8.83 11.74
CA LEU A 490 26.07 9.76 11.22
C LEU A 490 27.49 9.26 11.52
N LYS A 491 28.41 9.57 10.61
CA LYS A 491 29.84 9.30 10.83
C LYS A 491 30.39 10.27 11.88
N PRO A 492 31.47 9.91 12.61
CA PRO A 492 32.12 10.84 13.55
C PRO A 492 32.53 12.18 12.93
N SER A 493 32.86 12.21 11.63
CA SER A 493 33.19 13.43 10.89
C SER A 493 32.01 14.38 10.67
N GLN A 494 30.78 13.94 10.92
CA GLN A 494 29.55 14.72 10.80
C GLN A 494 29.08 15.28 12.15
N HIS A 495 29.79 14.97 13.24
CA HIS A 495 29.58 15.58 14.54
C HIS A 495 30.54 16.75 14.66
N ILE A 496 30.01 17.97 14.54
CA ILE A 496 30.83 19.18 14.41
C ILE A 496 31.28 19.66 15.79
N GLY A 497 30.41 19.59 16.80
CA GLY A 497 30.76 19.94 18.17
C GLY A 497 29.54 20.37 19.00
N ALA A 498 29.80 20.85 20.21
CA ALA A 498 28.77 21.40 21.09
C ALA A 498 28.41 22.83 20.68
N LEU A 499 27.13 23.18 20.75
CA LEU A 499 26.65 24.55 20.56
C LEU A 499 27.05 25.41 21.76
N ASP A 500 27.51 26.64 21.53
CA ASP A 500 27.66 27.66 22.58
C ASP A 500 26.27 28.12 23.06
N PRO A 501 25.82 27.72 24.27
CA PRO A 501 24.48 28.04 24.75
C PRO A 501 24.28 29.54 24.97
N SER A 502 25.35 30.34 25.08
CA SER A 502 25.25 31.81 25.20
C SER A 502 24.88 32.50 23.89
N THR A 503 24.95 31.77 22.77
CA THR A 503 24.61 32.26 21.43
C THR A 503 23.26 31.74 20.92
N ALA A 504 22.63 30.81 21.65
CA ALA A 504 21.33 30.26 21.27
C ALA A 504 20.21 31.30 21.46
N PRO A 505 19.18 31.32 20.61
CA PRO A 505 18.04 32.23 20.77
C PRO A 505 17.31 31.95 22.08
N ALA A 506 16.94 33.01 22.80
CA ALA A 506 16.13 32.88 24.00
C ALA A 506 14.77 32.23 23.68
N PRO A 507 14.19 31.42 24.58
CA PRO A 507 12.85 30.88 24.41
C PRO A 507 11.84 32.00 24.14
N ASN A 508 10.87 31.76 23.26
CA ASN A 508 9.86 32.77 22.93
C ASN A 508 8.99 33.07 24.17
N PRO A 509 9.04 34.30 24.72
CA PRO A 509 8.31 34.65 25.95
C PRO A 509 6.79 34.48 25.82
N GLU A 510 6.24 34.58 24.61
CA GLU A 510 4.81 34.40 24.37
C GLU A 510 4.35 32.95 24.54
N ILE A 511 5.24 31.97 24.30
CA ILE A 511 4.93 30.54 24.45
C ILE A 511 4.91 30.17 25.93
N GLU A 512 5.88 30.63 26.73
CA GLU A 512 5.90 30.37 28.19
C GLU A 512 4.66 30.95 28.91
N VAL A 513 4.27 32.18 28.57
CA VAL A 513 3.09 32.83 29.17
C VAL A 513 1.80 32.07 28.85
N GLU A 514 1.69 31.54 27.63
CA GLU A 514 0.54 30.76 27.19
C GLU A 514 0.49 29.38 27.86
N GLU A 515 1.65 28.71 28.01
CA GLU A 515 1.76 27.45 28.73
C GLU A 515 1.41 27.59 30.21
N GLU A 516 1.89 28.67 30.87
CA GLU A 516 1.55 28.97 32.26
C GLU A 516 0.06 29.28 32.43
N ARG A 517 -0.56 30.00 31.47
CA ARG A 517 -2.00 30.24 31.44
C ARG A 517 -2.79 28.93 31.36
N ILE A 518 -2.41 28.04 30.45
CA ILE A 518 -3.07 26.74 30.25
C ILE A 518 -2.93 25.85 31.49
N ALA A 519 -1.75 25.78 32.07
CA ALA A 519 -1.50 24.99 33.28
C ALA A 519 -2.38 25.46 34.45
N ASN A 520 -2.49 26.79 34.64
CA ASN A 520 -3.34 27.41 35.65
C ASN A 520 -4.84 27.17 35.39
N ALA A 521 -5.28 27.17 34.13
CA ALA A 521 -6.67 26.90 33.77
C ALA A 521 -7.04 25.42 33.99
N ARG A 522 -6.15 24.48 33.66
CA ARG A 522 -6.32 23.04 33.92
C ARG A 522 -6.46 22.72 35.40
N ALA A 523 -5.71 23.42 36.26
CA ALA A 523 -5.81 23.25 37.71
C ALA A 523 -7.17 23.69 38.29
N LYS A 524 -7.94 24.50 37.56
CA LYS A 524 -9.23 25.06 37.99
C LYS A 524 -10.42 24.50 37.21
N LEU A 525 -10.22 23.42 36.45
CA LEU A 525 -11.26 22.85 35.60
C LEU A 525 -12.43 22.32 36.46
N PRO A 526 -13.68 22.76 36.20
CA PRO A 526 -14.83 22.17 36.85
C PRO A 526 -15.01 20.71 36.38
N PRO A 527 -15.67 19.85 37.16
CA PRO A 527 -16.04 18.52 36.69
C PRO A 527 -16.87 18.64 35.41
N LEU A 528 -16.56 17.82 34.40
CA LEU A 528 -17.25 17.88 33.09
C LEU A 528 -18.77 17.67 33.19
N SER A 529 -19.26 17.06 34.26
CA SER A 529 -20.70 16.93 34.54
C SER A 529 -21.40 18.25 34.84
N TYR A 530 -20.66 19.34 35.02
CA TYR A 530 -21.17 20.70 35.26
C TYR A 530 -21.28 21.50 33.95
N VAL A 531 -20.83 20.94 32.83
CA VAL A 531 -20.93 21.54 31.50
C VAL A 531 -22.25 21.11 30.88
N LEU A 532 -23.21 22.03 30.80
CA LEU A 532 -24.60 21.73 30.45
C LEU A 532 -24.89 21.89 28.96
N ASN A 533 -24.06 22.65 28.24
CA ASN A 533 -24.25 22.92 26.81
C ASN A 533 -22.91 23.13 26.08
N LEU A 534 -22.98 23.16 24.75
CA LEU A 534 -21.82 23.28 23.87
C LEU A 534 -21.06 24.60 24.07
N ASN A 535 -21.75 25.72 24.33
CA ASN A 535 -21.09 27.01 24.54
C ASN A 535 -20.21 26.99 25.80
N GLU A 536 -20.70 26.41 26.90
CA GLU A 536 -19.92 26.24 28.12
C GLU A 536 -18.70 25.33 27.90
N PHE A 537 -18.85 24.31 27.04
CA PHE A 537 -17.74 23.43 26.66
C PHE A 537 -16.66 24.17 25.85
N GLU A 538 -17.08 25.01 24.90
CA GLU A 538 -16.18 25.82 24.07
C GLU A 538 -15.43 26.87 24.92
N GLU A 539 -16.14 27.58 25.82
CA GLU A 539 -15.53 28.53 26.74
C GLU A 539 -14.47 27.87 27.63
N LEU A 540 -14.75 26.66 28.14
CA LEU A 540 -13.77 25.88 28.90
C LEU A 540 -12.58 25.46 28.04
N ALA A 541 -12.82 24.98 26.82
CA ALA A 541 -11.79 24.55 25.89
C ALA A 541 -10.82 25.69 25.52
N GLU A 542 -11.32 26.91 25.29
CA GLU A 542 -10.51 28.12 25.04
C GLU A 542 -9.51 28.39 26.18
N THR A 543 -9.91 28.10 27.43
CA THR A 543 -9.02 28.35 28.57
C THR A 543 -7.90 27.34 28.71
N VAL A 544 -8.05 26.10 28.21
CA VAL A 544 -7.12 24.99 28.49
C VAL A 544 -6.37 24.48 27.26
N LEU A 545 -6.62 25.09 26.11
CA LEU A 545 -5.92 24.89 24.86
C LEU A 545 -5.09 26.12 24.50
N SER A 546 -4.01 25.92 23.75
CA SER A 546 -3.27 27.02 23.16
C SER A 546 -4.10 27.69 22.07
N LYS A 547 -3.88 28.98 21.83
CA LYS A 547 -4.53 29.71 20.73
C LYS A 547 -4.44 28.99 19.39
N THR A 548 -3.29 28.40 19.08
CA THR A 548 -3.07 27.61 17.86
C THR A 548 -3.94 26.36 17.82
N ALA A 549 -3.97 25.60 18.92
CA ALA A 549 -4.80 24.40 19.02
C ALA A 549 -6.30 24.75 18.95
N TRP A 550 -6.72 25.80 19.63
CA TRP A 550 -8.11 26.27 19.59
C TRP A 550 -8.52 26.73 18.20
N SER A 551 -7.68 27.51 17.52
CA SER A 551 -7.94 27.94 16.14
C SER A 551 -8.10 26.76 15.19
N TYR A 552 -7.32 25.69 15.38
CA TYR A 552 -7.44 24.46 14.60
C TYR A 552 -8.78 23.75 14.86
N TYR A 553 -9.16 23.55 16.13
CA TYR A 553 -10.43 22.92 16.49
C TYR A 553 -11.65 23.74 16.05
N ARG A 554 -11.60 25.07 16.20
CA ARG A 554 -12.67 25.96 15.76
C ARG A 554 -12.81 25.98 14.24
N SER A 555 -11.69 25.98 13.49
CA SER A 555 -11.74 25.92 12.02
C SER A 555 -12.36 24.62 11.49
N ALA A 556 -12.36 23.54 12.30
CA ALA A 556 -13.04 22.30 11.99
C ALA A 556 -14.54 22.29 12.39
N ALA A 557 -14.97 23.26 13.21
CA ALA A 557 -16.35 23.38 13.72
C ALA A 557 -17.16 24.51 13.04
N ASP A 558 -16.49 25.52 12.45
CA ASP A 558 -17.12 26.67 11.79
C ASP A 558 -17.88 26.34 10.47
N ASP A 559 -17.93 25.07 10.04
CA ASP A 559 -18.62 24.65 8.81
C ASP A 559 -20.08 24.20 9.01
N GLU A 560 -20.66 24.24 10.21
CA GLU A 560 -22.09 23.87 10.38
C GLU A 560 -23.07 24.93 10.92
N TYR A 561 -22.69 26.01 11.62
CA TYR A 561 -23.63 27.12 11.92
C TYR A 561 -22.90 28.42 12.26
N GLY A 562 -22.85 29.41 11.34
CA GLY A 562 -22.16 30.67 11.63
C GLY A 562 -22.34 31.80 10.62
N GLY A 563 -23.58 32.25 10.40
CA GLY A 563 -23.83 33.55 9.82
C GLY A 563 -23.23 34.68 10.67
N SER A 564 -22.43 35.54 10.04
CA SER A 564 -22.13 36.94 10.40
C SER A 564 -22.26 37.35 11.88
N ARG A 565 -21.14 37.48 12.59
CA ARG A 565 -21.00 38.49 13.67
C ARG A 565 -20.22 39.70 13.15
N ILE A 566 -20.90 40.55 12.39
CA ILE A 566 -20.54 41.96 12.25
C ILE A 566 -21.57 42.76 13.05
N GLY A 567 -21.09 43.40 14.12
CA GLY A 567 -21.64 44.62 14.70
C GLY A 567 -22.93 44.50 15.53
N PHE A 568 -22.79 44.42 16.86
CA PHE A 568 -23.75 45.07 17.77
C PHE A 568 -23.03 45.55 19.02
N LEU A 569 -22.52 46.78 18.94
CA LEU A 569 -22.26 47.66 20.08
C LEU A 569 -23.16 48.89 19.89
N THR A 570 -23.80 49.31 20.99
CA THR A 570 -24.63 50.53 21.19
C THR A 570 -25.97 50.55 20.42
N THR A 571 -27.16 50.83 20.98
CA THR A 571 -27.53 51.59 22.19
C THR A 571 -28.99 51.27 22.58
N MET A 572 -29.30 51.26 23.88
CA MET A 572 -30.67 51.38 24.41
C MET A 572 -31.35 52.68 23.96
N LYS A 573 -32.67 52.64 23.70
CA LYS A 573 -33.68 53.51 24.35
C LYS A 573 -35.11 53.22 23.85
N TYR A 574 -35.96 52.87 24.83
CA TYR A 574 -37.43 52.81 24.90
C TYR A 574 -38.20 51.90 23.94
#